data_AF-A0A6F8XJH0-F1
#
_entry.id   AF-A0A6F8XJH0-F1
#
_cell.length_a   1.000
_cell.length_b   1.000
_cell.length_c   1.000
_cell.angle_alpha   90.00
_cell.angle_beta   90.00
_cell.angle_gamma   90.00
#
_symmetry.space_group_name_H-M   'P 1'
#
loop_
_entity.id
_entity.type
_entity.pdbx_description
1 polymer ?
#
loop_
_entity_poly.entity_id
_entity_poly.type
_entity_poly.pdbx_seq_one_letter_code
_entity_poly.pdbx_strand_id
1 'polypeptide(L)'
;MNASAAGLLPDVSGHFGRYGGRFVPEALIAALDQLDQAYRHALADEAFQAEFGRLLRDYAGVPSLLYRADRFSAAAGARIFLKREDLNHTGAHKVRNVLGQALLTKRMGKTRVIAETGAGQHGVATATAAALMDLECVVYMGEVDTERQALNVARMKMLGATVIPVKTGSRTLKDAINEALRDWVSTVDDTHYLLGTAAGPHPFPGMVRDFVRGIGVEARQQILDQTGALPDAVSACVGGGSNAIGIFHAFVGTRASGCTGSRAAARASRPTGTRPGSAAARRACCTAPGPMCSRTRTGRPSSRIRSPPGSITRAWGRSTPGCTRPVARRTCR
;
A
#
# COMPACT_ATOMS: atom_id res chain seq x y z
N MET A 1 30.30 11.82 16.06
CA MET A 1 29.02 12.19 15.43
C MET A 1 27.98 11.21 15.95
N ASN A 2 27.29 11.63 17.00
CA ASN A 2 26.49 10.76 17.86
C ASN A 2 25.32 10.14 17.10
N ALA A 3 25.18 8.83 17.28
CA ALA A 3 23.89 8.17 17.23
C ALA A 3 23.00 8.82 18.30
N SER A 4 22.25 9.85 17.91
CA SER A 4 21.39 10.61 18.79
C SER A 4 19.95 10.46 18.31
N ALA A 5 19.16 9.81 19.16
CA ALA A 5 17.72 9.64 19.12
C ALA A 5 17.15 8.92 17.88
N ALA A 6 16.64 7.70 18.11
CA ALA A 6 15.52 7.18 17.35
C ALA A 6 14.30 8.09 17.59
N GLY A 7 14.30 9.28 16.99
CA GLY A 7 13.15 10.17 16.99
C GLY A 7 11.98 9.43 16.34
N LEU A 8 10.78 9.61 16.90
CA LEU A 8 9.55 9.19 16.25
C LEU A 8 9.56 9.74 14.83
N LEU A 9 9.61 8.86 13.82
CA LEU A 9 9.42 9.23 12.43
C LEU A 9 7.92 9.22 12.12
N PRO A 10 7.40 10.10 11.26
CA PRO A 10 8.11 11.23 10.66
C PRO A 10 8.45 12.31 11.71
N ASP A 11 9.42 13.16 11.39
CA ASP A 11 9.67 14.37 12.19
C ASP A 11 8.47 15.33 12.19
N VAL A 12 8.56 16.42 12.96
CA VAL A 12 7.48 17.42 13.09
C VAL A 12 7.04 18.05 11.77
N SER A 13 7.92 18.05 10.75
CA SER A 13 7.66 18.57 9.42
C SER A 13 7.15 17.49 8.44
N GLY A 14 6.97 16.26 8.91
CA GLY A 14 6.46 15.15 8.13
C GLY A 14 7.52 14.37 7.36
N HIS A 15 8.81 14.53 7.67
CA HIS A 15 9.88 13.86 6.94
C HIS A 15 10.37 12.57 7.63
N PHE A 16 10.60 11.55 6.80
CA PHE A 16 11.32 10.32 7.09
C PHE A 16 12.74 10.43 6.53
N GLY A 17 13.62 11.14 7.24
CA GLY A 17 14.92 11.53 6.69
C GLY A 17 14.72 12.48 5.50
N ARG A 18 15.11 12.08 4.29
CA ARG A 18 14.96 12.91 3.07
C ARG A 18 13.63 12.75 2.34
N TYR A 19 12.73 11.92 2.84
CA TYR A 19 11.47 11.56 2.17
C TYR A 19 10.28 12.10 2.97
N GLY A 20 9.11 12.25 2.36
CA GLY A 20 7.92 12.75 3.05
C GLY A 20 7.75 14.27 2.87
N GLY A 21 7.21 14.95 3.87
CA GLY A 21 6.88 16.38 3.82
C GLY A 21 5.51 16.67 3.22
N ARG A 22 5.27 17.95 2.91
CA ARG A 22 4.02 18.45 2.31
C ARG A 22 4.31 19.16 1.00
N PHE A 23 3.99 18.52 -0.11
CA PHE A 23 4.11 19.08 -1.46
C PHE A 23 2.72 19.19 -2.07
N VAL A 24 1.94 20.16 -1.59
CA VAL A 24 0.54 20.40 -1.98
C VAL A 24 0.30 21.88 -2.26
N PRO A 25 -0.78 22.24 -2.96
CA PRO A 25 -1.21 23.63 -3.06
C PRO A 25 -1.50 24.25 -1.68
N GLU A 26 -1.27 25.55 -1.55
CA GLU A 26 -1.50 26.33 -0.31
C GLU A 26 -2.91 26.13 0.26
N ALA A 27 -3.91 26.01 -0.62
CA ALA A 27 -5.30 25.78 -0.24
C ALA A 27 -5.54 24.53 0.62
N LEU A 28 -4.63 23.54 0.59
CA LEU A 28 -4.75 22.31 1.38
C LEU A 28 -3.94 22.35 2.70
N ILE A 29 -3.14 23.39 2.93
CA ILE A 29 -2.27 23.45 4.12
C ILE A 29 -3.10 23.49 5.40
N ALA A 30 -4.09 24.38 5.49
CA ALA A 30 -4.98 24.48 6.65
C ALA A 30 -5.73 23.16 6.93
N ALA A 31 -6.17 22.46 5.88
CA ALA A 31 -6.83 21.16 5.99
C ALA A 31 -5.92 20.09 6.60
N LEU A 32 -4.66 20.05 6.13
CA LEU A 32 -3.66 19.11 6.59
C LEU A 32 -3.20 19.41 8.02
N ASP A 33 -3.17 20.69 8.42
CA ASP A 33 -2.90 21.09 9.80
C ASP A 33 -4.02 20.69 10.75
N GLN A 34 -5.29 20.94 10.36
CA GLN A 34 -6.44 20.47 11.12
C GLN A 34 -6.41 18.94 11.28
N LEU A 35 -6.12 18.22 10.20
CA LEU A 35 -6.02 16.76 10.21
C LEU A 35 -4.88 16.27 11.12
N ASP A 36 -3.69 16.87 11.04
CA ASP A 36 -2.53 16.47 11.84
C ASP A 36 -2.77 16.72 13.34
N GLN A 37 -3.38 17.86 13.68
CA GLN A 37 -3.74 18.16 15.06
C GLN A 37 -4.79 17.15 15.59
N ALA A 38 -5.87 16.93 14.83
CA ALA A 38 -6.91 15.97 15.21
C ALA A 38 -6.35 14.56 15.37
N TYR A 39 -5.48 14.15 14.44
CA TYR A 39 -4.79 12.86 14.46
C TYR A 39 -3.92 12.69 15.72
N ARG A 40 -3.07 13.67 16.03
CA ARG A 40 -2.20 13.60 17.22
C ARG A 40 -3.01 13.55 18.51
N HIS A 41 -4.09 14.33 18.60
CA HIS A 41 -5.00 14.26 19.75
C HIS A 41 -5.67 12.89 19.85
N ALA A 42 -6.14 12.32 18.74
CA ALA A 42 -6.75 10.99 18.71
C ALA A 42 -5.80 9.86 19.12
N LEU A 43 -4.50 9.98 18.82
CA LEU A 43 -3.49 9.01 19.27
C LEU A 43 -3.28 9.02 20.79
N ALA A 44 -3.41 10.18 21.44
CA ALA A 44 -3.24 10.32 22.87
C ALA A 44 -4.53 10.07 23.67
N ASP A 45 -5.69 10.06 23.01
CA ASP A 45 -7.00 9.89 23.63
C ASP A 45 -7.39 8.41 23.80
N GLU A 46 -7.48 7.97 25.05
CA GLU A 46 -7.90 6.60 25.42
C GLU A 46 -9.29 6.24 24.89
N ALA A 47 -10.23 7.19 24.85
CA ALA A 47 -11.58 6.94 24.34
C ALA A 47 -11.55 6.64 22.84
N PHE A 48 -10.72 7.35 22.07
CA PHE A 48 -10.52 7.07 20.66
C PHE A 48 -9.86 5.70 20.46
N GLN A 49 -8.82 5.37 21.25
CA GLN A 49 -8.15 4.07 21.15
C GLN A 49 -9.09 2.91 21.52
N ALA A 50 -9.94 3.09 22.53
CA ALA A 50 -10.94 2.11 22.95
C ALA A 50 -11.98 1.88 21.85
N GLU A 51 -12.51 2.95 21.28
CA GLU A 51 -13.46 2.91 20.17
C GLU A 51 -12.87 2.25 18.94
N PHE A 52 -11.70 2.71 18.50
CA PHE A 52 -11.01 2.13 17.35
C PHE A 52 -10.67 0.65 17.58
N GLY A 53 -10.20 0.29 18.77
CA GLY A 53 -9.95 -1.09 19.16
C GLY A 53 -11.22 -1.94 19.15
N ARG A 54 -12.37 -1.39 19.57
CA ARG A 54 -13.67 -2.08 19.50
C ARG A 54 -14.08 -2.32 18.06
N LEU A 55 -14.03 -1.30 17.20
CA LEU A 55 -14.33 -1.43 15.76
C LEU A 55 -13.43 -2.47 15.08
N LEU A 56 -12.14 -2.46 15.41
CA LEU A 56 -11.20 -3.42 14.89
C LEU A 56 -11.58 -4.86 15.27
N ARG A 57 -11.92 -5.12 16.53
CA ARG A 57 -12.30 -6.47 17.00
C ARG A 57 -13.67 -6.90 16.51
N ASP A 58 -14.67 -6.09 16.78
CA ASP A 58 -16.08 -6.50 16.71
C ASP A 58 -16.65 -6.30 15.29
N TYR A 59 -16.07 -5.39 14.50
CA TYR A 59 -16.53 -5.09 13.14
C TYR A 59 -15.54 -5.56 12.06
N ALA A 60 -14.24 -5.29 12.22
CA ALA A 60 -13.25 -5.68 11.20
C ALA A 60 -12.78 -7.15 11.31
N GLY A 61 -12.99 -7.79 12.47
CA GLY A 61 -12.59 -9.18 12.71
C GLY A 61 -11.09 -9.35 12.95
N VAL A 62 -10.44 -8.40 13.64
CA VAL A 62 -9.01 -8.50 14.01
C VAL A 62 -8.85 -8.88 15.49
N PRO A 63 -7.74 -9.54 15.90
CA PRO A 63 -6.54 -9.85 15.15
C PRO A 63 -6.76 -10.89 14.05
N SER A 64 -6.17 -10.66 12.87
CA SER A 64 -6.26 -11.66 11.78
C SER A 64 -5.37 -12.87 12.09
N LEU A 65 -5.70 -14.03 11.54
CA LEU A 65 -4.97 -15.28 11.82
C LEU A 65 -3.56 -15.28 11.20
N LEU A 66 -2.64 -16.02 11.82
CA LEU A 66 -1.36 -16.42 11.22
C LEU A 66 -1.42 -17.91 10.91
N TYR A 67 -1.44 -18.27 9.63
CA TYR A 67 -1.63 -19.65 9.16
C TYR A 67 -0.35 -20.25 8.61
N ARG A 68 0.10 -21.39 9.16
CA ARG A 68 1.20 -22.19 8.60
C ARG A 68 0.72 -22.92 7.34
N ALA A 69 1.28 -22.58 6.19
CA ALA A 69 0.90 -23.15 4.91
C ALA A 69 1.78 -24.36 4.54
N ASP A 70 1.47 -25.55 5.07
CA ASP A 70 2.35 -26.73 4.95
C ASP A 70 2.63 -27.14 3.49
N ARG A 71 1.61 -27.14 2.63
CA ARG A 71 1.79 -27.47 1.20
C ARG A 71 2.69 -26.48 0.49
N PHE A 72 2.55 -25.18 0.78
CA PHE A 72 3.42 -24.16 0.20
C PHE A 72 4.83 -24.26 0.79
N SER A 73 4.93 -24.59 2.08
CA SER A 73 6.21 -24.79 2.75
C SER A 73 7.02 -25.93 2.12
N ALA A 74 6.36 -27.05 1.83
CA ALA A 74 6.97 -28.18 1.13
C ALA A 74 7.47 -27.80 -0.28
N ALA A 75 6.66 -27.03 -1.04
CA ALA A 75 7.04 -26.59 -2.37
C ALA A 75 8.16 -25.53 -2.38
N ALA A 76 8.22 -24.68 -1.35
CA ALA A 76 9.19 -23.59 -1.25
C ALA A 76 10.51 -24.00 -0.56
N GLY A 77 10.54 -25.15 0.12
CA GLY A 77 11.69 -25.57 0.94
C GLY A 77 11.92 -24.67 2.16
N ALA A 78 10.87 -24.01 2.67
CA ALA A 78 10.94 -23.08 3.81
C ALA A 78 9.63 -23.11 4.60
N ARG A 79 9.64 -22.78 5.90
CA ARG A 79 8.40 -22.64 6.68
C ARG A 79 7.68 -21.35 6.28
N ILE A 80 6.53 -21.46 5.62
CA ILE A 80 5.75 -20.31 5.17
C ILE A 80 4.53 -20.10 6.07
N PHE A 81 4.42 -18.87 6.60
CA PHE A 81 3.27 -18.41 7.37
C PHE A 81 2.55 -17.29 6.61
N LEU A 82 1.23 -17.34 6.59
CA LEU A 82 0.36 -16.36 5.93
C LEU A 82 -0.37 -15.54 6.98
N LYS A 83 -0.12 -14.23 7.03
CA LYS A 83 -0.90 -13.28 7.83
C LYS A 83 -2.20 -12.96 7.09
N ARG A 84 -3.32 -13.47 7.61
CA ARG A 84 -4.61 -13.62 6.90
C ARG A 84 -5.48 -12.35 6.90
N GLU A 85 -4.92 -11.23 6.46
CA GLU A 85 -5.68 -9.97 6.28
C GLU A 85 -6.77 -10.07 5.20
N ASP A 86 -6.77 -11.15 4.40
CA ASP A 86 -7.85 -11.48 3.47
C ASP A 86 -9.16 -11.88 4.17
N LEU A 87 -9.10 -12.29 5.44
CA LEU A 87 -10.27 -12.67 6.24
C LEU A 87 -10.92 -11.50 6.97
N ASN A 88 -10.29 -10.33 6.99
CA ASN A 88 -10.89 -9.16 7.60
C ASN A 88 -12.19 -8.81 6.87
N HIS A 89 -13.12 -8.13 7.56
CA HIS A 89 -14.29 -7.57 6.90
C HIS A 89 -13.88 -6.69 5.71
N THR A 90 -14.70 -6.68 4.66
CA THR A 90 -14.41 -6.16 3.30
C THR A 90 -13.37 -6.96 2.48
N GLY A 91 -12.65 -7.91 3.09
CA GLY A 91 -11.74 -8.85 2.42
C GLY A 91 -10.31 -8.35 2.21
N ALA A 92 -9.87 -7.33 2.96
CA ALA A 92 -8.52 -6.77 2.84
C ALA A 92 -8.06 -6.02 4.09
N HIS A 93 -6.74 -5.76 4.17
CA HIS A 93 -6.11 -4.95 5.22
C HIS A 93 -6.59 -3.49 5.28
N LYS A 94 -7.29 -3.00 4.23
CA LYS A 94 -7.71 -1.60 4.11
C LYS A 94 -8.74 -1.19 5.15
N VAL A 95 -9.56 -2.12 5.63
CA VAL A 95 -10.58 -1.87 6.66
C VAL A 95 -10.00 -1.19 7.91
N ARG A 96 -8.77 -1.56 8.29
CA ARG A 96 -8.06 -0.97 9.45
C ARG A 96 -7.85 0.54 9.28
N ASN A 97 -7.36 0.96 8.11
CA ASN A 97 -7.10 2.35 7.81
C ASN A 97 -8.39 3.17 7.69
N VAL A 98 -9.39 2.66 6.97
CA VAL A 98 -10.62 3.41 6.73
C VAL A 98 -11.44 3.58 8.01
N LEU A 99 -11.45 2.61 8.92
CA LEU A 99 -12.12 2.76 10.21
C LEU A 99 -11.45 3.84 11.07
N GLY A 100 -10.12 3.85 11.14
CA GLY A 100 -9.39 4.86 11.91
C GLY A 100 -9.60 6.27 11.37
N GLN A 101 -9.53 6.43 10.04
CA GLN A 101 -9.77 7.71 9.39
C GLN A 101 -11.24 8.14 9.43
N ALA A 102 -12.21 7.25 9.23
CA ALA A 102 -13.63 7.61 9.34
C ALA A 102 -14.02 8.02 10.77
N LEU A 103 -13.45 7.35 11.78
CA LEU A 103 -13.63 7.76 13.17
C LEU A 103 -13.02 9.16 13.42
N LEU A 104 -11.86 9.43 12.82
CA LEU A 104 -11.24 10.76 12.87
C LEU A 104 -12.09 11.82 12.16
N THR A 105 -12.70 11.50 11.01
CA THR A 105 -13.65 12.35 10.29
C THR A 105 -14.79 12.81 11.21
N LYS A 106 -15.44 11.86 11.91
CA LYS A 106 -16.53 12.18 12.85
C LYS A 106 -16.06 13.11 13.97
N ARG A 107 -14.86 12.86 14.50
CA ARG A 107 -14.28 13.70 15.56
C ARG A 107 -13.96 15.12 15.08
N MET A 108 -13.59 15.27 13.82
CA MET A 108 -13.36 16.58 13.19
C MET A 108 -14.66 17.31 12.84
N GLY A 109 -15.84 16.72 13.12
CA GLY A 109 -17.14 17.31 12.81
C GLY A 109 -17.50 17.31 11.32
N LYS A 110 -16.75 16.57 10.50
CA LYS A 110 -16.98 16.45 9.06
C LYS A 110 -18.10 15.44 8.82
N THR A 111 -18.96 15.72 7.85
CA THR A 111 -20.15 14.90 7.51
C THR A 111 -19.97 14.12 6.22
N ARG A 112 -18.92 14.44 5.45
CA ARG A 112 -18.66 13.88 4.12
C ARG A 112 -17.25 13.31 4.03
N VAL A 113 -17.14 12.19 3.33
CA VAL A 113 -15.86 11.58 2.96
C VAL A 113 -15.75 11.35 1.47
N ILE A 114 -14.53 11.57 0.98
CA ILE A 114 -14.18 11.25 -0.39
C ILE A 114 -12.99 10.33 -0.44
N ALA A 115 -12.93 9.47 -1.46
CA ALA A 115 -11.78 8.61 -1.70
C ALA A 115 -11.61 8.35 -3.19
N GLU A 116 -10.42 7.94 -3.59
CA GLU A 116 -10.11 7.39 -4.90
C GLU A 116 -10.10 5.86 -4.86
N THR A 117 -10.28 5.18 -5.98
CA THR A 117 -10.00 3.74 -6.03
C THR A 117 -9.61 3.28 -7.44
N GLY A 118 -8.74 2.28 -7.51
CA GLY A 118 -8.35 1.60 -8.75
C GLY A 118 -9.01 0.24 -8.84
N ALA A 119 -8.50 -0.76 -8.13
CA ALA A 119 -9.11 -2.11 -8.11
C ALA A 119 -10.47 -2.18 -7.36
N GLY A 120 -10.95 -1.09 -6.75
CA GLY A 120 -12.23 -1.05 -6.04
C GLY A 120 -12.13 -1.34 -4.53
N GLN A 121 -11.11 -2.07 -4.08
CA GLN A 121 -10.99 -2.48 -2.66
C GLN A 121 -10.94 -1.32 -1.66
N HIS A 122 -10.27 -0.21 -1.99
CA HIS A 122 -10.25 0.96 -1.10
C HIS A 122 -11.61 1.63 -1.05
N GLY A 123 -12.20 1.89 -2.22
CA GLY A 123 -13.55 2.44 -2.32
C GLY A 123 -14.63 1.62 -1.60
N VAL A 124 -14.60 0.29 -1.69
CA VAL A 124 -15.53 -0.57 -0.93
C VAL A 124 -15.31 -0.40 0.58
N ALA A 125 -14.06 -0.41 1.05
CA ALA A 125 -13.76 -0.22 2.46
C ALA A 125 -14.19 1.16 2.97
N THR A 126 -13.94 2.22 2.20
CA THR A 126 -14.40 3.58 2.52
C THR A 126 -15.93 3.67 2.56
N ALA A 127 -16.62 3.12 1.56
CA ALA A 127 -18.09 3.08 1.55
C ALA A 127 -18.66 2.30 2.74
N THR A 128 -18.01 1.19 3.13
CA THR A 128 -18.41 0.42 4.33
C THR A 128 -18.23 1.23 5.61
N ALA A 129 -17.09 1.91 5.79
CA ALA A 129 -16.85 2.74 6.96
C ALA A 129 -17.78 3.96 7.02
N ALA A 130 -18.09 4.56 5.86
CA ALA A 130 -19.01 5.69 5.78
C ALA A 130 -20.45 5.29 6.11
N ALA A 131 -20.91 4.14 5.60
CA ALA A 131 -22.22 3.58 5.94
C ALA A 131 -22.34 3.26 7.44
N LEU A 132 -21.27 2.74 8.05
CA LEU A 132 -21.22 2.46 9.50
C LEU A 132 -21.28 3.74 10.34
N MET A 133 -20.65 4.82 9.88
CA MET A 133 -20.45 6.05 10.65
C MET A 133 -21.45 7.16 10.30
N ASP A 134 -22.43 6.87 9.44
CA ASP A 134 -23.39 7.85 8.93
C ASP A 134 -22.66 9.07 8.33
N LEU A 135 -21.88 8.81 7.28
CA LEU A 135 -21.13 9.80 6.51
C LEU A 135 -21.54 9.72 5.04
N GLU A 136 -21.71 10.88 4.39
CA GLU A 136 -21.84 10.91 2.93
C GLU A 136 -20.54 10.39 2.31
N CYS A 137 -20.63 9.48 1.34
CA CYS A 137 -19.45 8.88 0.70
C CYS A 137 -19.45 9.08 -0.80
N VAL A 138 -18.39 9.70 -1.32
CA VAL A 138 -18.13 9.81 -2.76
C VAL A 138 -16.81 9.12 -3.11
N VAL A 139 -16.85 8.21 -4.07
CA VAL A 139 -15.68 7.47 -4.55
C VAL A 139 -15.40 7.80 -6.01
N TYR A 140 -14.22 8.38 -6.25
CA TYR A 140 -13.68 8.63 -7.58
C TYR A 140 -12.96 7.39 -8.10
N MET A 141 -13.31 6.96 -9.32
CA MET A 141 -12.74 5.75 -9.92
C MET A 141 -12.54 5.99 -11.41
N GLY A 142 -11.38 5.65 -11.97
CA GLY A 142 -11.15 5.79 -13.41
C GLY A 142 -12.17 4.99 -14.23
N GLU A 143 -12.68 5.54 -15.33
CA GLU A 143 -13.74 4.90 -16.13
C GLU A 143 -13.35 3.46 -16.55
N VAL A 144 -12.10 3.25 -16.98
CA VAL A 144 -11.57 1.92 -17.35
C VAL A 144 -11.62 0.95 -16.16
N ASP A 145 -11.31 1.44 -14.96
CA ASP A 145 -11.36 0.64 -13.74
C ASP A 145 -12.81 0.35 -13.32
N THR A 146 -13.75 1.28 -13.53
CA THR A 146 -15.18 1.05 -13.23
C THR A 146 -15.77 -0.09 -14.07
N GLU A 147 -15.44 -0.14 -15.36
CA GLU A 147 -15.87 -1.21 -16.26
C GLU A 147 -15.26 -2.56 -15.86
N ARG A 148 -13.95 -2.59 -15.59
CA ARG A 148 -13.25 -3.82 -15.22
C ARG A 148 -13.63 -4.34 -13.84
N GLN A 149 -14.12 -3.47 -12.94
CA GLN A 149 -14.41 -3.78 -11.54
C GLN A 149 -15.89 -3.56 -11.21
N ALA A 150 -16.79 -3.89 -12.14
CA ALA A 150 -18.24 -3.72 -12.00
C ALA A 150 -18.81 -4.25 -10.66
N LEU A 151 -18.30 -5.39 -10.17
CA LEU A 151 -18.73 -5.96 -8.89
C LEU A 151 -18.41 -5.04 -7.69
N ASN A 152 -17.23 -4.42 -7.67
CA ASN A 152 -16.86 -3.50 -6.60
C ASN A 152 -17.62 -2.18 -6.72
N VAL A 153 -17.91 -1.72 -7.94
CA VAL A 153 -18.79 -0.56 -8.18
C VAL A 153 -20.19 -0.82 -7.63
N ALA A 154 -20.77 -1.98 -7.92
CA ALA A 154 -22.08 -2.38 -7.41
C ALA A 154 -22.09 -2.43 -5.87
N ARG A 155 -21.05 -3.03 -5.25
CA ARG A 155 -20.91 -3.07 -3.78
C ARG A 155 -20.87 -1.68 -3.15
N MET A 156 -20.09 -0.75 -3.72
CA MET A 156 -20.03 0.63 -3.22
C MET A 156 -21.39 1.30 -3.28
N LYS A 157 -22.13 1.15 -4.39
CA LYS A 157 -23.49 1.70 -4.52
C LYS A 157 -24.49 1.08 -3.55
N MET A 158 -24.42 -0.23 -3.31
CA MET A 158 -25.27 -0.91 -2.31
C MET A 158 -24.99 -0.43 -0.88
N LEU A 159 -23.78 0.03 -0.61
CA LEU A 159 -23.39 0.65 0.66
C LEU A 159 -23.79 2.14 0.75
N GLY A 160 -24.50 2.67 -0.26
CA GLY A 160 -24.94 4.07 -0.29
C GLY A 160 -23.91 5.07 -0.80
N ALA A 161 -22.74 4.62 -1.27
CA ALA A 161 -21.74 5.53 -1.81
C ALA A 161 -22.04 5.95 -3.26
N THR A 162 -21.79 7.23 -3.55
CA THR A 162 -21.79 7.75 -4.91
C THR A 162 -20.47 7.39 -5.59
N VAL A 163 -20.52 6.69 -6.73
CA VAL A 163 -19.31 6.34 -7.50
C VAL A 163 -19.24 7.22 -8.74
N ILE A 164 -18.18 8.04 -8.84
CA ILE A 164 -17.96 8.97 -9.94
C ILE A 164 -16.90 8.39 -10.90
N PRO A 165 -17.28 8.00 -12.14
CA PRO A 165 -16.34 7.56 -13.16
C PRO A 165 -15.53 8.75 -13.70
N VAL A 166 -14.20 8.71 -13.55
CA VAL A 166 -13.30 9.74 -14.05
C VAL A 166 -12.92 9.43 -15.50
N LYS A 167 -13.36 10.31 -16.40
CA LYS A 167 -13.21 10.19 -17.86
C LYS A 167 -12.03 10.99 -18.43
N THR A 168 -11.40 11.82 -17.60
CA THR A 168 -10.28 12.68 -17.96
C THR A 168 -8.96 11.89 -17.96
N GLY A 169 -7.99 12.38 -18.74
CA GLY A 169 -6.63 11.84 -18.75
C GLY A 169 -6.56 10.36 -19.17
N SER A 170 -5.79 9.57 -18.42
CA SER A 170 -5.62 8.14 -18.67
C SER A 170 -6.79 7.28 -18.20
N ARG A 171 -7.77 7.88 -17.51
CA ARG A 171 -8.96 7.21 -16.94
C ARG A 171 -8.60 6.08 -15.97
N THR A 172 -7.53 6.29 -15.20
CA THR A 172 -7.04 5.33 -14.19
C THR A 172 -6.99 5.96 -12.80
N LEU A 173 -6.50 5.20 -11.80
CA LEU A 173 -6.27 5.66 -10.43
C LEU A 173 -5.58 7.04 -10.33
N LYS A 174 -4.61 7.35 -11.20
CA LYS A 174 -3.91 8.64 -11.15
C LYS A 174 -4.88 9.81 -11.39
N ASP A 175 -5.79 9.67 -12.35
CA ASP A 175 -6.76 10.70 -12.68
C ASP A 175 -7.83 10.80 -11.59
N ALA A 176 -8.23 9.66 -11.01
CA ALA A 176 -9.12 9.62 -9.86
C ALA A 176 -8.59 10.37 -8.63
N ILE A 177 -7.28 10.25 -8.35
CA ILE A 177 -6.61 11.03 -7.29
C ILE A 177 -6.75 12.53 -7.56
N ASN A 178 -6.53 12.96 -8.80
CA ASN A 178 -6.59 14.39 -9.14
C ASN A 178 -7.99 14.96 -8.97
N GLU A 179 -9.04 14.24 -9.39
CA GLU A 179 -10.42 14.70 -9.21
C GLU A 179 -10.83 14.68 -7.74
N ALA A 180 -10.43 13.67 -6.96
CA ALA A 180 -10.66 13.65 -5.52
C ALA A 180 -9.96 14.82 -4.80
N LEU A 181 -8.72 15.14 -5.17
CA LEU A 181 -8.02 16.31 -4.60
C LEU A 181 -8.70 17.64 -4.99
N ARG A 182 -9.24 17.76 -6.21
CA ARG A 182 -9.99 18.96 -6.63
C ARG A 182 -11.28 19.13 -5.85
N ASP A 183 -12.04 18.06 -5.67
CA ASP A 183 -13.22 18.07 -4.80
C ASP A 183 -12.82 18.52 -3.40
N TRP A 184 -11.79 17.90 -2.81
CA TRP A 184 -11.37 18.22 -1.46
C TRP A 184 -11.01 19.69 -1.26
N VAL A 185 -10.31 20.31 -2.23
CA VAL A 185 -9.99 21.75 -2.17
C VAL A 185 -11.25 22.60 -2.10
N SER A 186 -12.31 22.21 -2.82
CA SER A 186 -13.57 22.97 -2.87
C SER A 186 -14.53 22.69 -1.72
N THR A 187 -14.35 21.57 -1.00
CA THR A 187 -15.27 21.08 0.05
C THR A 187 -14.55 20.84 1.38
N VAL A 188 -13.40 21.48 1.59
CA VAL A 188 -12.51 21.21 2.73
C VAL A 188 -13.18 21.38 4.09
N ASP A 189 -14.18 22.26 4.19
CA ASP A 189 -14.85 22.62 5.43
C ASP A 189 -15.75 21.50 5.99
N ASP A 190 -16.35 20.68 5.13
CA ASP A 190 -17.27 19.61 5.50
C ASP A 190 -16.78 18.20 5.09
N THR A 191 -15.75 18.13 4.25
CA THR A 191 -15.25 16.88 3.65
C THR A 191 -13.87 16.47 4.16
N HIS A 192 -13.71 15.19 4.50
CA HIS A 192 -12.41 14.55 4.72
C HIS A 192 -11.99 13.66 3.53
N TYR A 193 -10.74 13.80 3.08
CA TYR A 193 -10.16 12.92 2.06
C TYR A 193 -9.56 11.67 2.71
N LEU A 194 -10.20 10.53 2.48
CA LEU A 194 -9.88 9.23 3.04
C LEU A 194 -8.81 8.52 2.20
N LEU A 195 -7.53 8.89 2.38
CA LEU A 195 -6.42 8.34 1.58
C LEU A 195 -6.16 6.85 1.92
N GLY A 196 -6.11 5.99 0.90
CA GLY A 196 -6.04 4.53 1.06
C GLY A 196 -4.66 3.88 1.22
N THR A 197 -3.59 4.67 1.24
CA THR A 197 -2.23 4.13 1.23
C THR A 197 -1.22 4.99 1.98
N ALA A 198 -0.07 4.42 2.34
CA ALA A 198 0.97 5.10 3.11
C ALA A 198 1.83 6.01 2.22
N ALA A 199 1.17 7.00 1.60
CA ALA A 199 1.74 7.98 0.70
C ALA A 199 1.01 9.33 0.89
N GLY A 200 1.23 10.27 -0.01
CA GLY A 200 0.63 11.60 0.07
C GLY A 200 1.36 12.54 1.02
N PRO A 201 0.84 13.75 1.22
CA PRO A 201 1.42 14.73 2.13
C PRO A 201 1.28 14.30 3.59
N HIS A 202 2.20 14.75 4.44
CA HIS A 202 2.01 14.67 5.89
C HIS A 202 0.67 15.32 6.30
N PRO A 203 -0.18 14.67 7.14
CA PRO A 203 0.13 13.53 8.02
C PRO A 203 -0.19 12.13 7.47
N PHE A 204 -0.68 11.99 6.24
CA PHE A 204 -1.18 10.70 5.74
C PHE A 204 -0.21 9.52 5.85
N PRO A 205 1.09 9.62 5.47
CA PRO A 205 1.99 8.48 5.57
C PRO A 205 2.16 7.94 6.99
N GLY A 206 2.28 8.83 7.98
CA GLY A 206 2.39 8.45 9.39
C GLY A 206 1.06 7.91 9.94
N MET A 207 -0.03 8.60 9.64
CA MET A 207 -1.38 8.22 10.06
C MET A 207 -1.80 6.85 9.53
N VAL A 208 -1.66 6.62 8.21
CA VAL A 208 -2.01 5.35 7.58
C VAL A 208 -1.16 4.22 8.14
N ARG A 209 0.14 4.44 8.34
CA ARG A 209 1.03 3.47 9.01
C ARG A 209 0.49 3.10 10.38
N ASP A 210 0.12 4.08 11.18
CA ASP A 210 -0.27 3.84 12.57
C ASP A 210 -1.61 3.10 12.68
N PHE A 211 -2.56 3.35 11.78
CA PHE A 211 -3.81 2.56 11.72
C PHE A 211 -3.61 1.13 11.22
N VAL A 212 -2.58 0.85 10.41
CA VAL A 212 -2.30 -0.51 9.90
C VAL A 212 -1.16 -1.24 10.65
N ARG A 213 -0.51 -0.60 11.63
CA ARG A 213 0.62 -1.19 12.39
C ARG A 213 0.24 -2.45 13.17
N GLY A 214 -1.05 -2.60 13.49
CA GLY A 214 -1.59 -3.79 14.17
C GLY A 214 -1.26 -5.09 13.43
N ILE A 215 -1.16 -5.06 12.10
CA ILE A 215 -0.80 -6.23 11.28
C ILE A 215 0.54 -6.82 11.74
N GLY A 216 1.56 -5.98 11.89
CA GLY A 216 2.90 -6.40 12.30
C GLY A 216 2.96 -6.79 13.78
N VAL A 217 2.30 -6.03 14.66
CA VAL A 217 2.26 -6.31 16.10
C VAL A 217 1.65 -7.68 16.36
N GLU A 218 0.49 -7.95 15.77
CA GLU A 218 -0.19 -9.24 15.86
C GLU A 218 0.66 -10.37 15.26
N ALA A 219 1.22 -10.17 14.05
CA ALA A 219 2.04 -11.20 13.40
C ALA A 219 3.29 -11.55 14.21
N ARG A 220 3.93 -10.55 14.85
CA ARG A 220 5.10 -10.75 15.71
C ARG A 220 4.76 -11.58 16.94
N GLN A 221 3.62 -11.31 17.59
CA GLN A 221 3.20 -12.12 18.73
C GLN A 221 2.86 -13.55 18.29
N GLN A 222 2.03 -13.68 17.25
CA GLN A 222 1.56 -14.98 16.74
C GLN A 222 2.70 -15.89 16.27
N ILE A 223 3.75 -15.35 15.63
CA ILE A 223 4.89 -16.17 15.19
C ILE A 223 5.76 -16.63 16.36
N LEU A 224 5.91 -15.80 17.40
CA LEU A 224 6.59 -16.18 18.63
C LEU A 224 5.81 -17.29 19.34
N ASP A 225 4.48 -17.17 19.43
CA ASP A 225 3.63 -18.19 20.04
C ASP A 225 3.69 -19.52 19.28
N GLN A 226 3.72 -19.48 17.94
CA GLN A 226 3.73 -20.69 17.10
C GLN A 226 5.11 -21.35 16.95
N THR A 227 6.21 -20.60 17.11
CA THR A 227 7.56 -21.09 16.75
C THR A 227 8.63 -20.85 17.80
N GLY A 228 8.36 -20.06 18.82
CA GLY A 228 9.35 -19.64 19.83
C GLY A 228 10.40 -18.65 19.31
N ALA A 229 10.33 -18.21 18.05
CA ALA A 229 11.35 -17.39 17.41
C ALA A 229 10.76 -16.32 16.47
N LEU A 230 11.55 -15.29 16.18
CA LEU A 230 11.23 -14.34 15.13
C LEU A 230 11.46 -14.98 13.74
N PRO A 231 10.72 -14.54 12.70
CA PRO A 231 10.89 -15.05 11.36
C PRO A 231 12.20 -14.58 10.73
N ASP A 232 12.82 -15.41 9.90
CA ASP A 232 14.02 -15.05 9.14
C ASP A 232 13.76 -13.92 8.13
N ALA A 233 12.54 -13.87 7.59
CA ALA A 233 12.11 -12.85 6.65
C ALA A 233 10.62 -12.54 6.78
N VAL A 234 10.26 -11.28 6.48
CA VAL A 234 8.88 -10.82 6.34
C VAL A 234 8.73 -10.26 4.93
N SER A 235 7.69 -10.69 4.22
CA SER A 235 7.48 -10.31 2.82
C SER A 235 6.08 -9.74 2.62
N ALA A 236 5.98 -8.70 1.80
CA ALA A 236 4.73 -8.01 1.50
C ALA A 236 4.77 -7.37 0.10
N CYS A 237 3.60 -7.22 -0.54
CA CYS A 237 3.50 -6.56 -1.84
C CYS A 237 3.51 -5.03 -1.67
N VAL A 238 4.20 -4.32 -2.57
CA VAL A 238 4.35 -2.87 -2.48
C VAL A 238 3.75 -2.18 -3.70
N GLY A 239 2.52 -1.70 -3.52
CA GLY A 239 1.92 -0.63 -4.31
C GLY A 239 2.24 0.72 -3.67
N GLY A 240 1.25 1.35 -3.03
CA GLY A 240 1.47 2.54 -2.17
C GLY A 240 1.97 2.23 -0.75
N GLY A 241 2.16 0.94 -0.41
CA GLY A 241 2.95 0.53 0.75
C GLY A 241 2.21 0.32 2.08
N SER A 242 0.89 0.56 2.19
CA SER A 242 0.18 0.45 3.49
C SER A 242 0.22 -0.95 4.12
N ASN A 243 -0.01 -2.03 3.36
CA ASN A 243 0.09 -3.39 3.92
C ASN A 243 1.53 -3.71 4.38
N ALA A 244 2.51 -3.29 3.57
CA ALA A 244 3.91 -3.59 3.80
C ALA A 244 4.44 -2.83 5.01
N ILE A 245 4.16 -1.53 5.12
CA ILE A 245 4.57 -0.77 6.31
C ILE A 245 3.85 -1.27 7.57
N GLY A 246 2.59 -1.69 7.46
CA GLY A 246 1.83 -2.26 8.57
C GLY A 246 2.47 -3.52 9.13
N ILE A 247 2.84 -4.47 8.27
CA ILE A 247 3.50 -5.70 8.73
C ILE A 247 4.96 -5.46 9.13
N PHE A 248 5.71 -4.63 8.40
CA PHE A 248 7.14 -4.40 8.68
C PHE A 248 7.37 -3.61 9.96
N HIS A 249 6.44 -2.74 10.37
CA HIS A 249 6.58 -1.84 11.50
C HIS A 249 7.10 -2.53 12.77
N ALA A 250 6.61 -3.74 13.09
CA ALA A 250 7.00 -4.48 14.29
C ALA A 250 8.34 -5.24 14.18
N PHE A 251 8.92 -5.35 12.98
CA PHE A 251 10.16 -6.09 12.73
C PHE A 251 11.35 -5.18 12.40
N VAL A 252 11.11 -3.93 12.01
CA VAL A 252 12.16 -2.93 11.81
C VAL A 252 12.91 -2.70 13.13
N GLY A 253 14.25 -2.76 13.08
CA GLY A 253 15.11 -2.54 14.25
C GLY A 253 15.32 -3.76 15.15
N THR A 254 14.60 -4.86 14.92
CA THR A 254 14.80 -6.10 15.71
C THR A 254 16.09 -6.82 15.30
N ARG A 255 16.96 -7.10 16.27
CA ARG A 255 18.00 -8.14 16.17
C ARG A 255 17.43 -9.40 16.82
N ALA A 256 17.56 -10.56 16.19
CA ALA A 256 17.19 -11.81 16.84
C ALA A 256 18.12 -12.02 18.05
N SER A 257 17.60 -11.85 19.26
CA SER A 257 18.32 -12.17 20.50
C SER A 257 18.34 -13.69 20.63
N GLY A 258 19.51 -14.32 20.49
CA GLY A 258 19.73 -15.74 20.80
C GLY A 258 20.27 -16.61 19.66
N CYS A 259 20.29 -16.12 18.42
CA CYS A 259 20.94 -16.81 17.29
C CYS A 259 21.97 -15.87 16.66
N THR A 260 23.19 -16.37 16.47
CA THR A 260 24.23 -15.69 15.68
C THR A 260 23.69 -15.35 14.29
N GLY A 261 23.33 -14.08 14.06
CA GLY A 261 23.45 -13.45 12.74
C GLY A 261 22.26 -13.50 11.77
N SER A 262 20.99 -13.49 12.20
CA SER A 262 19.87 -13.14 11.28
C SER A 262 19.05 -11.95 11.78
N ARG A 263 19.05 -10.87 10.98
CA ARG A 263 18.09 -9.76 11.12
C ARG A 263 16.87 -10.15 10.27
N ALA A 264 15.66 -10.03 10.80
CA ALA A 264 14.45 -10.24 10.00
C ALA A 264 14.51 -9.32 8.76
N ALA A 265 14.66 -9.92 7.58
CA ALA A 265 14.79 -9.15 6.35
C ALA A 265 13.40 -8.80 5.81
N ALA A 266 13.08 -7.50 5.75
CA ALA A 266 11.89 -7.02 5.06
C ALA A 266 12.14 -7.05 3.54
N ARG A 267 11.31 -7.80 2.80
CA ARG A 267 11.39 -7.91 1.34
C ARG A 267 10.13 -7.36 0.68
N ALA A 268 10.32 -6.42 -0.24
CA ALA A 268 9.26 -5.81 -1.03
C ALA A 268 9.27 -6.37 -2.46
N SER A 269 8.09 -6.72 -2.98
CA SER A 269 7.89 -7.07 -4.40
C SER A 269 6.87 -6.12 -5.05
N ARG A 270 7.13 -5.70 -6.30
CA ARG A 270 6.16 -4.94 -7.10
C ARG A 270 5.19 -5.90 -7.79
N PRO A 271 3.87 -5.63 -7.79
CA PRO A 271 2.95 -6.40 -8.62
C PRO A 271 3.25 -6.11 -10.09
N THR A 272 3.82 -7.07 -10.81
CA THR A 272 3.97 -7.00 -12.26
C THR A 272 2.68 -7.49 -12.90
N GLY A 273 1.91 -6.58 -13.48
CA GLY A 273 0.76 -6.94 -14.31
C GLY A 273 1.22 -7.51 -15.65
N THR A 274 1.56 -8.80 -15.70
CA THR A 274 1.71 -9.58 -16.94
C THR A 274 1.60 -11.08 -16.66
N ARG A 275 0.96 -11.79 -17.61
CA ARG A 275 0.61 -13.22 -17.74
C ARG A 275 1.28 -14.26 -16.80
N PRO A 276 0.56 -15.35 -16.44
CA PRO A 276 1.14 -16.46 -15.69
C PRO A 276 2.22 -17.15 -16.53
N GLY A 277 3.49 -17.09 -16.09
CA GLY A 277 4.56 -17.83 -16.77
C GLY A 277 6.00 -17.35 -16.61
N SER A 278 6.29 -16.16 -16.07
CA SER A 278 7.69 -15.74 -15.84
C SER A 278 7.87 -14.92 -14.56
N ALA A 279 8.19 -15.62 -13.47
CA ALA A 279 8.55 -14.99 -12.19
C ALA A 279 9.99 -14.46 -12.23
N ALA A 280 10.18 -13.25 -12.77
CA ALA A 280 11.37 -12.45 -12.50
C ALA A 280 10.97 -11.27 -11.59
N ALA A 281 10.78 -11.54 -10.30
CA ALA A 281 10.57 -10.49 -9.30
C ALA A 281 11.86 -9.64 -9.17
N ARG A 282 11.79 -8.37 -9.55
CA ARG A 282 12.90 -7.42 -9.29
C ARG A 282 13.02 -7.22 -7.78
N ARG A 283 14.21 -7.49 -7.24
CA ARG A 283 14.53 -7.50 -5.81
C ARG A 283 14.76 -6.08 -5.31
N ALA A 284 14.05 -5.68 -4.27
CA ALA A 284 14.45 -4.56 -3.41
C ALA A 284 14.58 -5.09 -1.97
N CYS A 285 15.80 -5.20 -1.50
CA CYS A 285 16.10 -5.51 -0.10
C CYS A 285 16.22 -4.17 0.63
N CYS A 286 15.36 -3.91 1.62
CA CYS A 286 15.51 -2.74 2.48
C CYS A 286 16.58 -3.05 3.54
N THR A 287 17.86 -3.01 3.16
CA THR A 287 18.97 -3.02 4.13
C THR A 287 19.26 -1.58 4.56
N ALA A 288 19.30 -1.32 5.87
CA ALA A 288 19.81 -0.06 6.38
C ALA A 288 21.28 0.12 5.94
N PRO A 289 21.69 1.27 5.39
CA PRO A 289 23.07 1.48 4.98
C PRO A 289 23.97 1.63 6.22
N GLY A 290 24.94 0.74 6.37
CA GLY A 290 26.09 0.93 7.26
C GLY A 290 27.19 1.73 6.54
N PRO A 291 28.08 2.44 7.27
CA PRO A 291 29.09 3.28 6.66
C PRO A 291 30.24 2.40 6.16
N MET A 292 30.53 2.43 4.87
CA MET A 292 31.80 1.95 4.34
C MET A 292 32.56 3.13 3.76
N CYS A 293 33.58 3.53 4.51
CA CYS A 293 34.56 4.55 4.16
C CYS A 293 35.63 3.90 3.27
N SER A 294 35.83 4.38 2.04
CA SER A 294 37.17 4.41 1.42
C SER A 294 37.20 5.19 0.11
N ARG A 295 37.87 6.35 0.18
CA ARG A 295 38.84 6.92 -0.77
C ARG A 295 38.40 7.22 -2.21
N THR A 296 38.26 8.52 -2.42
CA THR A 296 38.50 9.31 -3.64
C THR A 296 39.63 8.79 -4.54
N ARG A 297 39.36 8.71 -5.85
CA ARG A 297 40.38 9.01 -6.87
C ARG A 297 39.76 9.75 -8.05
N THR A 298 40.37 10.89 -8.33
CA THR A 298 40.09 11.92 -9.33
C THR A 298 40.39 11.47 -10.75
N GLY A 299 39.62 11.94 -11.73
CA GLY A 299 39.96 11.88 -13.16
C GLY A 299 38.88 12.49 -14.05
N ARG A 300 39.09 13.71 -14.53
CA ARG A 300 38.26 14.45 -15.51
C ARG A 300 38.68 14.10 -16.97
N PRO A 301 37.95 14.57 -18.01
CA PRO A 301 37.65 13.81 -19.24
C PRO A 301 38.53 14.18 -20.44
N SER A 302 38.51 13.33 -21.49
CA SER A 302 39.03 13.68 -22.82
C SER A 302 38.00 13.42 -23.93
N SER A 303 38.12 14.26 -24.94
CA SER A 303 37.21 14.62 -26.03
C SER A 303 37.09 13.63 -27.21
N ARG A 304 35.93 13.74 -27.90
CA ARG A 304 35.62 13.65 -29.35
C ARG A 304 36.59 12.93 -30.30
N ILE A 305 36.05 12.14 -31.24
CA ILE A 305 36.14 12.35 -32.72
C ILE A 305 35.38 11.26 -33.53
N ARG A 306 34.46 11.74 -34.40
CA ARG A 306 34.03 11.34 -35.78
C ARG A 306 33.63 9.89 -36.16
N SER A 307 32.40 9.79 -36.70
CA SER A 307 31.98 8.92 -37.83
C SER A 307 32.37 9.58 -39.19
N PRO A 308 32.17 9.04 -40.42
CA PRO A 308 31.47 7.82 -40.91
C PRO A 308 32.29 7.11 -42.06
N PRO A 309 31.76 6.52 -43.18
CA PRO A 309 30.48 5.87 -43.54
C PRO A 309 30.66 4.45 -44.17
N GLY A 310 29.57 3.77 -44.56
CA GLY A 310 29.63 2.71 -45.60
C GLY A 310 28.67 1.53 -45.44
N SER A 311 27.62 1.53 -46.26
CA SER A 311 26.68 0.43 -46.55
C SER A 311 27.34 -0.86 -47.03
N ILE A 312 26.75 -2.02 -46.68
CA ILE A 312 26.56 -3.16 -47.60
C ILE A 312 25.40 -4.05 -47.09
N THR A 313 24.55 -4.37 -48.04
CA THR A 313 23.41 -5.28 -48.08
C THR A 313 23.79 -6.74 -47.83
N ARG A 314 22.89 -7.52 -47.22
CA ARG A 314 22.62 -8.93 -47.60
C ARG A 314 21.25 -9.38 -47.09
N ALA A 315 20.37 -9.63 -48.06
CA ALA A 315 19.12 -10.36 -47.93
C ALA A 315 19.39 -11.86 -47.76
N TRP A 316 18.54 -12.58 -47.01
CA TRP A 316 18.18 -13.98 -47.27
C TRP A 316 16.72 -14.18 -46.88
N GLY A 317 15.93 -14.62 -47.85
CA GLY A 317 14.50 -14.82 -47.75
C GLY A 317 14.10 -16.26 -47.38
N ARG A 318 12.85 -16.33 -46.91
CA ARG A 318 11.81 -17.37 -47.06
C ARG A 318 12.25 -18.82 -47.31
N SER A 319 11.74 -19.71 -46.45
CA SER A 319 10.97 -20.88 -46.90
C SER A 319 10.08 -21.43 -45.77
N THR A 320 8.78 -21.48 -46.05
CA THR A 320 7.80 -22.37 -45.41
C THR A 320 7.86 -23.75 -46.07
N PRO A 321 7.44 -24.81 -45.36
CA PRO A 321 6.26 -25.52 -45.85
C PRO A 321 5.27 -25.86 -44.72
N GLY A 322 3.99 -25.92 -45.11
CA GLY A 322 2.89 -26.25 -44.22
C GLY A 322 2.79 -27.73 -43.88
N CYS A 323 2.09 -28.03 -42.79
CA CYS A 323 1.39 -29.28 -42.62
C CYS A 323 0.10 -29.04 -41.82
N THR A 324 -1.00 -29.45 -42.42
CA THR A 324 -2.38 -29.40 -41.93
C THR A 324 -2.67 -30.62 -41.05
N ARG A 325 -3.42 -30.45 -39.94
CA ARG A 325 -4.60 -31.27 -39.55
C ARG A 325 -5.19 -30.86 -38.18
N PRO A 326 -6.48 -31.19 -37.91
CA PRO A 326 -7.39 -30.37 -37.10
C PRO A 326 -7.53 -30.84 -35.64
N VAL A 327 -7.88 -29.92 -34.75
CA VAL A 327 -8.32 -30.24 -33.38
C VAL A 327 -9.84 -30.34 -33.35
N ALA A 328 -10.33 -31.56 -33.09
CA ALA A 328 -11.72 -31.89 -32.90
C ALA A 328 -12.26 -31.39 -31.54
N ARG A 329 -13.53 -30.96 -31.57
CA ARG A 329 -14.36 -30.59 -30.42
C ARG A 329 -14.53 -31.78 -29.47
N ARG A 330 -14.40 -31.56 -28.16
CA ARG A 330 -14.99 -32.42 -27.13
C ARG A 330 -16.11 -31.65 -26.44
N THR A 331 -17.33 -32.09 -26.67
CA THR A 331 -18.51 -31.87 -25.82
C THR A 331 -18.41 -32.78 -24.61
N CYS A 332 -18.69 -32.23 -23.42
CA CYS A 332 -18.94 -33.01 -22.22
C CYS A 332 -20.36 -33.59 -22.28
N ARG A 333 -20.51 -34.85 -21.90
CA ARG A 333 -21.70 -35.40 -21.27
C ARG A 333 -21.41 -35.54 -19.79
#